data_AF-A0A8C2EIQ3-F1
#
_entry.id   AF-A0A8C2EIQ3-F1
#
_cell.length_a   1.000
_cell.length_b   1.000
_cell.length_c   1.000
_cell.angle_alpha   90.00
_cell.angle_beta   90.00
_cell.angle_gamma   90.00
#
_symmetry.space_group_name_H-M   'P 1'
#
loop_
_entity.id
_entity.type
_entity.pdbx_description
1 polymer ?
#
loop_
_entity_poly.entity_id
_entity_poly.type
_entity_poly.pdbx_seq_one_letter_code
_entity_poly.pdbx_strand_id
1 'polypeptide(L)'
;MKKDQVVNCQFSVWYPLFKKHTIKRKWSELIPGAEFRCFVKENKVIAISQRDYTQHYQHIAKQEASISSSILGFFRDHIQYRFPDEDFVLDVYRDSSGRVWLIDFNPFGEVTDSLLFTWEELTSGKHLTASQTQEDTTLQDGPAFRYTTSEVTVQPSPCLSYRIPRDFLDLTTGEDAYKIIDFLKLKKGQQEEESSDEEEDES
;
A
#
# COMPACT_ATOMS: atom_id res chain seq x y z
N MET A 1 -19.85 17.03 6.04
CA MET A 1 -18.92 17.67 5.09
C MET A 1 -19.62 18.85 4.43
N LYS A 2 -19.02 20.05 4.37
CA LYS A 2 -19.69 21.23 3.78
C LYS A 2 -19.65 21.15 2.25
N LYS A 3 -20.72 21.55 1.57
CA LYS A 3 -20.86 21.48 0.10
C LYS A 3 -19.68 22.17 -0.62
N ASP A 4 -19.21 23.30 -0.08
CA ASP A 4 -18.09 24.07 -0.64
C ASP A 4 -16.76 23.31 -0.62
N GLN A 5 -16.54 22.47 0.40
CA GLN A 5 -15.32 21.64 0.48
C GLN A 5 -15.30 20.57 -0.63
N VAL A 6 -16.46 20.00 -0.95
CA VAL A 6 -16.58 19.01 -2.03
C VAL A 6 -16.32 19.66 -3.40
N VAL A 7 -16.85 20.88 -3.61
CA VAL A 7 -16.64 21.64 -4.85
C VAL A 7 -15.15 21.96 -5.05
N ASN A 8 -14.44 22.37 -3.98
CA ASN A 8 -13.02 22.68 -4.04
C ASN A 8 -12.14 21.46 -4.39
N CYS A 9 -12.61 20.24 -4.12
CA CYS A 9 -11.92 19.00 -4.48
C CYS A 9 -12.24 18.51 -5.90
N GLN A 10 -13.13 19.17 -6.65
CA GLN A 10 -13.42 18.78 -8.04
C GLN A 10 -12.21 19.03 -8.94
N PHE A 11 -11.90 18.05 -9.80
CA PHE A 11 -10.80 18.14 -10.76
C PHE A 11 -10.83 19.43 -11.59
N SER A 12 -12.02 19.84 -12.04
CA SER A 12 -12.21 21.10 -12.78
C SER A 12 -11.79 22.35 -12.01
N VAL A 13 -11.85 22.33 -10.67
CA VAL A 13 -11.54 23.46 -9.80
C VAL A 13 -10.07 23.48 -9.41
N TRP A 14 -9.52 22.36 -8.90
CA TRP A 14 -8.12 22.35 -8.45
C TRP A 14 -7.11 22.13 -9.58
N TYR A 15 -7.42 21.34 -10.61
CA TYR A 15 -6.43 21.01 -11.65
C TYR A 15 -5.82 22.23 -12.34
N PRO A 16 -6.58 23.28 -12.73
CA PRO A 16 -5.99 24.49 -13.31
C PRO A 16 -4.92 25.15 -12.43
N LEU A 17 -5.08 25.11 -11.10
CA LEU A 17 -4.14 25.70 -10.14
C LEU A 17 -2.82 24.92 -10.10
N PHE A 18 -2.89 23.60 -10.28
CA PHE A 18 -1.74 22.69 -10.17
C PHE A 18 -1.19 22.20 -11.51
N LYS A 19 -1.82 22.55 -12.64
CA LYS A 19 -1.47 22.09 -13.98
C LYS A 19 0.01 22.26 -14.33
N LYS A 20 0.62 23.36 -13.87
CA LYS A 20 2.05 23.66 -14.09
C LYS A 20 3.02 22.78 -13.28
N HIS A 21 2.52 22.16 -12.21
CA HIS A 21 3.28 21.23 -11.35
C HIS A 21 2.90 19.77 -11.61
N THR A 22 1.93 19.49 -12.48
CA THR A 22 1.55 18.12 -12.83
C THR A 22 2.57 17.51 -13.75
N ILE A 23 3.22 16.43 -13.30
CA ILE A 23 4.13 15.64 -14.10
C ILE A 23 3.33 14.75 -15.05
N LYS A 24 3.64 14.81 -16.35
CA LYS A 24 3.05 13.91 -17.36
C LYS A 24 3.98 12.74 -17.59
N ARG A 25 3.61 11.56 -17.12
CA ARG A 25 4.31 10.32 -17.44
C ARG A 25 3.71 9.69 -18.69
N LYS A 26 4.55 9.15 -19.58
CA LYS A 26 4.07 8.32 -20.69
C LYS A 26 3.36 7.09 -20.12
N TRP A 27 2.16 6.80 -20.60
CA TRP A 27 1.48 5.56 -20.27
C TRP A 27 2.26 4.36 -20.81
N SER A 28 2.41 3.33 -19.99
CA SER A 28 3.04 2.07 -20.34
C SER A 28 2.34 0.95 -19.59
N GLU A 29 2.09 -0.17 -20.27
CA GLU A 29 1.56 -1.38 -19.63
C GLU A 29 2.69 -2.06 -18.86
N LEU A 30 2.70 -1.87 -17.55
CA LEU A 30 3.63 -2.55 -16.64
C LEU A 30 2.98 -3.85 -16.18
N ILE A 31 3.78 -4.91 -16.12
CA ILE A 31 3.35 -6.21 -15.60
C ILE A 31 3.38 -6.12 -14.06
N PRO A 32 2.26 -6.31 -13.34
CA PRO A 32 2.21 -6.09 -11.89
C PRO A 32 3.20 -6.95 -11.09
N GLY A 33 3.42 -8.20 -11.51
CA GLY A 33 4.39 -9.12 -10.89
C GLY A 33 5.87 -8.77 -11.10
N ALA A 34 6.16 -7.65 -11.73
CA ALA A 34 7.51 -7.10 -11.92
C ALA A 34 7.72 -5.78 -11.17
N GLU A 35 6.75 -5.36 -10.34
CA GLU A 35 6.84 -4.18 -9.50
C GLU A 35 7.22 -4.53 -8.05
N PHE A 36 8.14 -3.74 -7.49
CA PHE A 36 8.66 -3.93 -6.15
C PHE A 36 8.75 -2.60 -5.41
N ARG A 37 8.45 -2.63 -4.13
CA ARG A 37 8.69 -1.52 -3.20
C ARG A 37 9.95 -1.80 -2.41
N CYS A 38 10.85 -0.83 -2.35
CA CYS A 38 12.10 -0.95 -1.59
C CYS A 38 12.12 0.10 -0.48
N PHE A 39 12.51 -0.35 0.71
CA PHE A 39 12.62 0.48 1.89
C PHE A 39 14.08 0.82 2.12
N VAL A 40 14.39 2.11 2.12
CA VAL A 40 15.74 2.63 2.31
C VAL A 40 15.81 3.31 3.67
N LYS A 41 16.82 2.95 4.45
CA LYS A 41 17.13 3.55 5.74
C LYS A 41 18.63 3.70 5.87
N GLU A 42 19.09 4.84 6.37
CA GLU A 42 20.51 5.18 6.51
C GLU A 42 21.28 4.96 5.19
N ASN A 43 20.69 5.37 4.06
CA ASN A 43 21.25 5.19 2.71
C ASN A 43 21.50 3.71 2.31
N LYS A 44 20.79 2.76 2.91
CA LYS A 44 20.84 1.33 2.57
C LYS A 44 19.45 0.77 2.32
N VAL A 45 19.31 -0.09 1.32
CA VAL A 45 18.08 -0.87 1.13
C VAL A 45 18.02 -1.92 2.24
N ILE A 46 17.02 -1.81 3.11
CA ILE A 46 16.84 -2.74 4.24
C ILE A 46 15.80 -3.82 3.93
N ALA A 47 14.86 -3.53 3.02
CA ALA A 47 13.79 -4.46 2.67
C ALA A 47 13.27 -4.24 1.24
N ILE A 48 12.77 -5.32 0.63
CA ILE A 48 12.13 -5.36 -0.68
C ILE A 48 10.82 -6.15 -0.55
N SER A 49 9.72 -5.55 -1.02
CA SER A 49 8.40 -6.16 -1.05
C SER A 49 7.87 -6.25 -2.49
N GLN A 50 7.23 -7.36 -2.83
CA GLN A 50 6.36 -7.43 -4.01
C GLN A 50 5.24 -6.38 -3.92
N ARG A 51 5.05 -5.57 -4.97
CA ARG A 51 4.07 -4.47 -4.94
C ARG A 51 2.62 -4.96 -4.98
N ASP A 52 2.32 -5.92 -5.86
CA ASP A 52 1.02 -6.58 -5.94
C ASP A 52 1.02 -7.86 -5.11
N TYR A 53 1.00 -7.72 -3.78
CA TYR A 53 1.03 -8.85 -2.85
C TYR A 53 -0.26 -9.69 -2.84
N THR A 54 -1.31 -9.28 -3.56
CA THR A 54 -2.57 -10.03 -3.60
C THR A 54 -2.49 -11.28 -4.47
N GLN A 55 -1.47 -11.35 -5.34
CA GLN A 55 -1.28 -12.41 -6.33
C GLN A 55 0.03 -13.17 -6.08
N HIS A 56 0.03 -14.48 -6.35
CA HIS A 56 1.24 -15.29 -6.36
C HIS A 56 1.89 -15.28 -7.75
N TYR A 57 3.18 -14.94 -7.81
CA TYR A 57 3.97 -14.97 -9.03
C TYR A 57 5.15 -15.92 -8.89
N GLN A 58 5.04 -17.09 -9.50
CA GLN A 58 6.04 -18.16 -9.39
C GLN A 58 7.44 -17.73 -9.86
N HIS A 59 7.55 -16.77 -10.79
CA HIS A 59 8.85 -16.28 -11.27
C HIS A 59 9.61 -15.50 -10.20
N ILE A 60 8.93 -14.87 -9.24
CA ILE A 60 9.60 -14.10 -8.17
C ILE A 60 10.41 -15.05 -7.29
N ALA A 61 9.80 -16.16 -6.86
CA ALA A 61 10.50 -17.19 -6.08
C ALA A 61 11.72 -17.78 -6.83
N LYS A 62 11.58 -18.00 -8.14
CA LYS A 62 12.68 -18.54 -8.98
C LYS A 62 13.81 -17.54 -9.21
N GLN A 63 13.54 -16.25 -9.13
CA GLN A 63 14.46 -15.17 -9.53
C GLN A 63 14.83 -14.23 -8.39
N GLU A 64 14.46 -14.54 -7.14
CA GLU A 64 14.63 -13.69 -5.96
C GLU A 64 16.03 -13.06 -5.87
N ALA A 65 17.09 -13.88 -5.94
CA ALA A 65 18.47 -13.41 -5.89
C ALA A 65 18.83 -12.49 -7.07
N SER A 66 18.33 -12.78 -8.27
CA SER A 66 18.56 -11.96 -9.46
C SER A 66 17.82 -10.62 -9.38
N ILE A 67 16.58 -10.64 -8.89
CA ILE A 67 15.77 -9.44 -8.68
C ILE A 67 16.45 -8.55 -7.64
N SER A 68 16.79 -9.11 -6.48
CA SER A 68 17.48 -8.39 -5.40
C SER A 68 18.78 -7.76 -5.91
N SER A 69 19.62 -8.53 -6.60
CA SER A 69 20.88 -8.03 -7.16
C SER A 69 20.68 -6.90 -8.17
N SER A 70 19.66 -6.99 -9.02
CA SER A 70 19.35 -5.96 -10.02
C SER A 70 18.91 -4.65 -9.36
N ILE A 71 18.05 -4.75 -8.34
CA ILE A 71 17.53 -3.61 -7.58
C ILE A 71 18.66 -2.95 -6.77
N LEU A 72 19.46 -3.73 -6.05
CA LEU A 72 20.59 -3.23 -5.28
C LEU A 72 21.65 -2.57 -6.18
N GLY A 73 21.93 -3.17 -7.33
CA GLY A 73 22.82 -2.58 -8.33
C GLY A 73 22.30 -1.23 -8.82
N PHE A 74 21.01 -1.17 -9.22
CA PHE A 74 20.36 0.07 -9.63
C PHE A 74 20.40 1.14 -8.52
N PHE A 75 20.09 0.78 -7.28
CA PHE A 75 20.12 1.69 -6.14
C PHE A 75 21.51 2.26 -5.94
N ARG A 76 22.54 1.41 -5.83
CA ARG A 76 23.94 1.84 -5.67
C ARG A 76 24.39 2.75 -6.80
N ASP A 77 24.08 2.38 -8.04
CA ASP A 77 24.64 3.03 -9.22
C ASP A 77 23.93 4.35 -9.54
N HIS A 78 22.65 4.51 -9.17
CA HIS A 78 21.83 5.66 -9.57
C HIS A 78 21.24 6.50 -8.43
N ILE A 79 21.02 5.94 -7.24
CA ILE A 79 20.24 6.62 -6.18
C ILE A 79 21.09 6.89 -4.93
N GLN A 80 21.87 5.90 -4.49
CA GLN A 80 22.61 5.96 -3.24
C GLN A 80 23.53 7.18 -3.19
N TYR A 81 23.44 7.96 -2.12
CA TYR A 81 24.17 9.23 -1.92
C TYR A 81 23.93 10.32 -2.98
N ARG A 82 22.92 10.17 -3.84
CA ARG A 82 22.46 11.19 -4.80
C ARG A 82 21.08 11.75 -4.46
N PHE A 83 20.26 10.97 -3.75
CA PHE A 83 19.00 11.45 -3.19
C PHE A 83 19.26 12.26 -1.90
N PRO A 84 18.55 13.37 -1.65
CA PRO A 84 18.83 14.24 -0.50
C PRO A 84 18.58 13.60 0.87
N ASP A 85 17.58 12.72 0.96
CA ASP A 85 17.21 12.04 2.20
C ASP A 85 17.90 10.68 2.32
N GLU A 86 18.18 10.26 3.55
CA GLU A 86 18.79 8.95 3.82
C GLU A 86 17.75 7.84 4.03
N ASP A 87 16.52 8.25 4.38
CA ASP A 87 15.39 7.39 4.72
C ASP A 87 14.22 7.68 3.79
N PHE A 88 13.89 6.75 2.91
CA PHE A 88 12.78 6.90 1.96
C PHE A 88 12.31 5.54 1.45
N VAL A 89 11.17 5.54 0.77
CA VAL A 89 10.63 4.39 0.06
C VAL A 89 10.71 4.68 -1.43
N LEU A 90 11.09 3.68 -2.23
CA LEU A 90 11.10 3.82 -3.67
C LEU A 90 10.39 2.64 -4.31
N ASP A 91 9.60 2.91 -5.34
CA ASP A 91 8.95 1.89 -6.14
C ASP A 91 9.74 1.70 -7.44
N VAL A 92 10.01 0.43 -7.79
CA VAL A 92 10.71 0.07 -9.02
C VAL A 92 9.92 -0.94 -9.84
N TYR A 93 10.19 -0.93 -11.13
CA TYR A 93 9.78 -1.97 -12.08
C TYR A 93 11.02 -2.64 -12.66
N ARG A 94 11.06 -3.97 -12.67
CA ARG A 94 12.15 -4.75 -13.28
C ARG A 94 11.63 -5.52 -14.49
N ASP A 95 12.13 -5.18 -15.67
CA ASP A 95 11.73 -5.90 -16.89
C ASP A 95 12.38 -7.30 -17.00
N SER A 96 11.97 -8.06 -18.02
CA SER A 96 12.46 -9.43 -18.27
C SER A 96 13.94 -9.49 -18.65
N SER A 97 14.54 -8.38 -19.10
CA SER A 97 15.99 -8.27 -19.36
C SER A 97 16.80 -7.99 -18.10
N GLY A 98 16.13 -7.74 -16.97
CA GLY A 98 16.73 -7.41 -15.69
C GLY A 98 17.02 -5.92 -15.50
N ARG A 99 16.60 -5.07 -16.43
CA ARG A 99 16.73 -3.62 -16.28
C ARG A 99 15.68 -3.11 -15.31
N VAL A 100 16.14 -2.24 -14.41
CA VAL A 100 15.33 -1.63 -13.35
C VAL A 100 14.97 -0.20 -13.76
N TRP A 101 13.71 0.15 -13.51
CA TRP A 101 13.13 1.45 -13.79
C TRP A 101 12.56 2.01 -12.48
N LEU A 102 12.93 3.24 -12.14
CA LEU A 102 12.30 3.96 -11.03
C LEU A 102 10.86 4.35 -11.43
N ILE A 103 9.91 4.07 -10.54
CA ILE A 103 8.49 4.34 -10.72
C ILE A 103 8.06 5.54 -9.88
N ASP A 104 8.43 5.56 -8.60
CA ASP A 104 8.01 6.59 -7.65
C ASP A 104 8.94 6.67 -6.41
N PHE A 105 8.91 7.79 -5.71
CA PHE A 105 9.51 7.97 -4.38
C PHE A 105 8.42 8.32 -3.38
N ASN A 106 8.49 7.75 -2.19
CA ASN A 106 7.54 7.93 -1.11
C ASN A 106 8.26 8.22 0.21
N PRO A 107 7.65 8.97 1.15
CA PRO A 107 8.22 9.19 2.47
C PRO A 107 8.40 7.87 3.24
N PHE A 108 9.44 7.81 4.08
CA PHE A 108 9.64 6.70 5.02
C PHE A 108 8.77 6.89 6.28
N GLY A 109 7.67 6.14 6.38
CA GLY A 109 6.79 6.14 7.54
C GLY A 109 5.37 5.71 7.20
N GLU A 110 4.49 5.66 8.20
CA GLU A 110 3.12 5.13 8.13
C GLU A 110 2.21 5.76 7.06
N VAL A 111 2.58 6.93 6.54
CA VAL A 111 1.90 7.55 5.39
C VAL A 111 2.04 6.73 4.10
N THR A 112 3.01 5.82 4.06
CA THR A 112 3.29 4.94 2.94
C THR A 112 2.91 3.51 3.32
N ASP A 113 2.19 2.81 2.45
CA ASP A 113 1.82 1.40 2.68
C ASP A 113 3.08 0.50 2.79
N SER A 114 3.20 -0.26 3.89
CA SER A 114 4.32 -1.16 4.17
C SER A 114 4.20 -2.53 3.48
N LEU A 115 3.06 -2.83 2.84
CA LEU A 115 2.80 -4.06 2.07
C LEU A 115 3.03 -5.33 2.91
N LEU A 116 4.02 -6.15 2.56
CA LEU A 116 4.36 -7.39 3.25
C LEU A 116 5.21 -7.19 4.51
N PHE A 117 5.37 -5.94 4.95
CA PHE A 117 6.08 -5.58 6.18
C PHE A 117 5.18 -4.78 7.12
N THR A 118 5.60 -4.63 8.37
CA THR A 118 5.04 -3.64 9.30
C THR A 118 5.99 -2.46 9.48
N TRP A 119 5.47 -1.30 9.88
CA TRP A 119 6.32 -0.13 10.13
C TRP A 119 7.16 -0.29 11.39
N GLU A 120 6.68 -1.02 12.39
CA GLU A 120 7.43 -1.31 13.61
C GLU A 120 8.70 -2.10 13.29
N GLU A 121 8.63 -3.13 12.43
CA GLU A 121 9.82 -3.89 12.08
C GLU A 121 10.81 -3.08 11.22
N LEU A 122 10.31 -2.29 10.26
CA LEU A 122 11.13 -1.39 9.42
C LEU A 122 11.84 -0.29 10.21
N THR A 123 11.23 0.16 11.32
CA THR A 123 11.77 1.24 12.16
C THR A 123 12.61 0.72 13.33
N SER A 124 12.43 -0.54 13.76
CA SER A 124 13.03 -1.13 14.98
C SER A 124 14.57 -1.09 15.08
N GLY A 125 15.28 -0.82 13.97
CA GLY A 125 16.75 -0.81 13.93
C GLY A 125 17.39 -2.20 14.08
N LYS A 126 16.57 -3.25 14.17
CA LYS A 126 17.04 -4.64 14.09
C LYS A 126 17.29 -4.99 12.62
N HIS A 127 18.36 -5.71 12.35
CA HIS A 127 18.62 -6.21 11.00
C HIS A 127 17.48 -7.15 10.59
N LEU A 128 16.71 -6.76 9.57
CA LEU A 128 15.67 -7.61 9.00
C LEU A 128 16.37 -8.75 8.27
N THR A 129 16.46 -9.92 8.89
CA THR A 129 17.08 -11.09 8.25
C THR A 129 16.15 -11.66 7.18
N ALA A 130 16.73 -12.14 6.08
CA ALA A 130 16.01 -12.92 5.09
C ALA A 130 15.48 -14.20 5.75
N SER A 131 14.14 -14.31 5.84
CA SER A 131 13.36 -15.52 6.15
C SER A 131 13.56 -16.20 7.51
N GLN A 132 12.44 -16.35 8.24
CA GLN A 132 12.29 -17.30 9.34
C GLN A 132 12.34 -18.74 8.80
N THR A 133 13.53 -19.31 8.66
CA THR A 133 13.70 -20.75 8.57
C THR A 133 15.00 -21.11 9.28
N GLN A 134 14.84 -21.90 10.35
CA GLN A 134 15.83 -22.50 11.25
C GLN A 134 17.33 -22.28 10.94
N GLU A 135 17.99 -21.71 11.96
CA GLU A 135 19.29 -22.07 12.54
C GLU A 135 20.44 -22.54 11.62
N ASP A 136 21.56 -21.83 11.74
CA ASP A 136 22.90 -22.14 11.20
C ASP A 136 23.07 -22.12 9.67
N THR A 137 23.35 -20.94 9.10
CA THR A 137 24.58 -20.70 8.28
C THR A 137 24.67 -19.25 7.78
N THR A 138 25.79 -18.58 8.11
CA THR A 138 26.43 -17.44 7.41
C THR A 138 25.59 -16.21 7.05
N LEU A 139 25.86 -15.09 7.76
CA LEU A 139 25.65 -13.69 7.39
C LEU A 139 25.23 -13.45 5.92
N GLN A 140 23.92 -13.44 5.64
CA GLN A 140 23.40 -12.80 4.43
C GLN A 140 23.27 -11.30 4.70
N ASP A 141 24.26 -10.52 4.25
CA ASP A 141 24.34 -9.05 4.31
C ASP A 141 23.40 -8.38 3.28
N GLY A 142 22.22 -8.95 3.07
CA GLY A 142 21.24 -8.53 2.06
C GLY A 142 19.94 -8.02 2.68
N PRO A 143 19.14 -7.23 1.94
CA PRO A 143 17.84 -6.77 2.41
C PRO A 143 16.88 -7.95 2.61
N ALA A 144 15.94 -7.81 3.53
CA ALA A 144 14.83 -8.75 3.64
C ALA A 144 13.96 -8.68 2.38
N PHE A 145 13.74 -9.82 1.72
CA PHE A 145 12.87 -9.91 0.56
C PHE A 145 11.59 -10.66 0.93
N ARG A 146 10.42 -10.02 0.78
CA ARG A 146 9.11 -10.68 0.94
C ARG A 146 8.27 -10.62 -0.32
N TYR A 147 7.67 -11.77 -0.65
CA TYR A 147 6.71 -11.95 -1.74
C TYR A 147 5.65 -12.97 -1.31
N THR A 148 4.52 -12.98 -2.00
CA THR A 148 3.43 -13.91 -1.72
C THR A 148 3.84 -15.31 -2.15
N THR A 149 3.83 -16.28 -1.22
CA THR A 149 4.40 -17.63 -1.44
C THR A 149 3.37 -18.72 -1.73
N SER A 150 2.08 -18.45 -1.51
CA SER A 150 1.01 -19.45 -1.64
C SER A 150 -0.04 -19.01 -2.65
N GLU A 151 -0.57 -19.99 -3.40
CA GLU A 151 -1.66 -19.82 -4.37
C GLU A 151 -3.04 -19.62 -3.70
N VAL A 152 -3.10 -19.31 -2.40
CA VAL A 152 -4.39 -19.11 -1.72
C VAL A 152 -5.17 -18.01 -2.44
N THR A 153 -6.29 -18.44 -3.01
CA THR A 153 -7.20 -17.69 -3.86
C THR A 153 -7.65 -16.38 -3.19
N VAL A 154 -7.38 -15.27 -3.87
CA VAL A 154 -7.98 -13.94 -3.66
C VAL A 154 -7.84 -13.42 -2.23
N GLN A 155 -6.73 -12.73 -1.95
CA GLN A 155 -6.73 -11.79 -0.83
C GLN A 155 -7.69 -10.63 -1.15
N PRO A 156 -8.52 -10.18 -0.19
CA PRO A 156 -9.39 -9.02 -0.42
C PRO A 156 -8.55 -7.84 -0.89
N SER A 157 -8.98 -7.20 -1.99
CA SER A 157 -8.26 -6.06 -2.54
C SER A 157 -8.08 -5.01 -1.45
N PRO A 158 -6.85 -4.51 -1.22
CA PRO A 158 -6.60 -3.46 -0.22
C PRO A 158 -7.42 -2.19 -0.51
N CYS A 159 -7.85 -2.03 -1.77
CA CYS A 159 -8.70 -0.94 -2.21
C CYS A 159 -10.19 -1.11 -1.88
N LEU A 160 -10.61 -2.24 -1.31
CA LEU A 160 -11.99 -2.44 -0.85
C LEU A 160 -12.36 -1.42 0.23
N SER A 161 -11.42 -1.07 1.10
CA SER A 161 -11.62 -0.05 2.14
C SER A 161 -11.92 1.34 1.58
N TYR A 162 -11.35 1.69 0.41
CA TYR A 162 -11.60 2.99 -0.25
C TYR A 162 -12.94 3.06 -1.00
N ARG A 163 -13.63 1.94 -1.19
CA ARG A 163 -14.93 1.89 -1.89
C ARG A 163 -16.11 2.06 -0.96
N ILE A 164 -15.87 2.11 0.35
CA ILE A 164 -16.92 2.07 1.36
C ILE A 164 -16.68 3.24 2.33
N PRO A 165 -17.72 3.97 2.77
CA PRO A 165 -17.58 5.02 3.78
C PRO A 165 -16.84 4.52 5.02
N ARG A 166 -16.01 5.37 5.63
CA ARG A 166 -15.19 5.01 6.81
C ARG A 166 -16.05 4.45 7.96
N ASP A 167 -17.25 4.99 8.15
CA ASP A 167 -18.18 4.48 9.17
C ASP A 167 -18.55 3.01 8.97
N PHE A 168 -18.67 2.55 7.72
CA PHE A 168 -18.91 1.14 7.42
C PHE A 168 -17.67 0.27 7.62
N LEU A 169 -16.48 0.80 7.34
CA LEU A 169 -15.23 0.09 7.59
C LEU A 169 -15.07 -0.17 9.11
N ASP A 170 -15.26 0.86 9.92
CA ASP A 170 -15.16 0.80 11.39
C ASP A 170 -16.19 -0.18 12.00
N LEU A 171 -17.39 -0.27 11.40
CA LEU A 171 -18.41 -1.27 11.76
C LEU A 171 -17.95 -2.70 11.45
N THR A 172 -17.28 -2.91 10.31
CA THR A 172 -16.82 -4.24 9.88
C THR A 172 -15.54 -4.70 10.58
N THR A 173 -14.65 -3.76 10.94
CA THR A 173 -13.40 -4.04 11.67
C THR A 173 -13.63 -4.14 13.18
N GLY A 174 -14.77 -3.65 13.69
CA GLY A 174 -15.10 -3.66 15.12
C GLY A 174 -14.32 -2.65 15.95
N GLU A 175 -13.68 -1.67 15.29
CA GLU A 175 -12.85 -0.65 15.94
C GLU A 175 -13.67 0.38 16.70
N ASP A 176 -14.95 0.58 16.34
CA ASP A 176 -15.84 1.53 17.00
C ASP A 176 -17.23 0.93 17.28
N ALA A 177 -17.41 0.41 18.51
CA ALA A 177 -18.66 -0.16 18.97
C ALA A 177 -19.81 0.88 19.07
N TYR A 178 -19.49 2.17 19.19
CA TYR A 178 -20.52 3.22 19.28
C TYR A 178 -21.23 3.42 17.96
N LYS A 179 -20.55 3.24 16.82
CA LYS A 179 -21.17 3.31 15.49
C LYS A 179 -22.21 2.22 15.26
N ILE A 180 -22.01 1.03 15.83
CA ILE A 180 -23.01 -0.06 15.78
C ILE A 180 -24.27 0.37 16.54
N ILE A 181 -24.10 0.97 17.71
CA ILE A 181 -25.21 1.45 18.53
C ILE A 181 -25.99 2.55 17.80
N ASP A 182 -25.29 3.48 17.15
CA ASP A 182 -25.92 4.55 16.37
C ASP A 182 -26.67 4.00 15.15
N PHE A 183 -26.10 3.02 14.44
CA PHE A 183 -26.78 2.34 13.33
C PHE A 183 -28.05 1.61 13.78
N LEU A 184 -27.99 0.90 14.92
CA LEU A 184 -29.15 0.21 15.50
C LEU A 184 -30.25 1.19 15.93
N LYS A 185 -29.88 2.35 16.49
CA LYS A 185 -30.84 3.42 16.85
C LYS A 185 -31.50 4.04 15.62
N LEU A 186 -30.75 4.23 14.54
CA LEU A 186 -31.27 4.74 13.26
C LEU A 186 -32.33 3.80 12.66
N LYS A 187 -32.04 2.49 12.65
CA LYS A 187 -32.99 1.45 12.23
C LYS A 187 -34.25 1.40 13.09
N LYS A 188 -34.10 1.57 14.40
CA LYS A 188 -35.23 1.62 15.34
C LYS A 188 -36.12 2.84 15.09
N GLY A 189 -35.52 4.00 14.84
CA GLY A 189 -36.27 5.22 14.49
C GLY A 189 -37.05 5.08 13.18
N GLN A 190 -36.46 4.46 12.16
CA GLN A 190 -37.16 4.18 10.88
C GLN A 190 -38.35 3.23 11.04
N GLN A 191 -38.23 2.20 11.89
CA GLN A 191 -39.35 1.30 12.20
C GLN A 191 -40.47 1.99 12.99
N GLU A 192 -40.13 2.91 13.88
CA GLU A 192 -41.12 3.67 14.64
C GLU A 192 -41.85 4.68 13.75
N GLU A 193 -41.15 5.36 12.83
CA GLU A 193 -41.76 6.26 11.82
C GLU A 193 -42.63 5.51 10.80
N GLU A 194 -42.19 4.35 10.27
CA GLU A 194 -43.03 3.52 9.39
C GLU A 194 -44.28 3.01 10.11
N SER A 195 -44.21 2.71 11.42
CA SER A 195 -45.37 2.27 12.20
C SER A 195 -46.36 3.38 12.55
N SER A 196 -45.90 4.63 12.68
CA SER A 196 -46.78 5.78 12.95
C SER A 196 -47.54 6.23 11.71
N ASP A 197 -46.92 6.11 10.53
CA ASP A 197 -47.56 6.46 9.26
C ASP A 197 -48.66 5.45 8.87
N GLU A 198 -48.54 4.18 9.30
CA GLU A 198 -49.58 3.15 9.10
C GLU A 198 -50.81 3.35 10.03
N GLU A 199 -50.65 3.93 11.22
CA GLU A 199 -51.79 4.19 12.13
C GLU A 199 -52.56 5.48 11.80
N GLU A 200 -51.96 6.44 11.08
CA GLU A 200 -52.65 7.67 10.65
C GLU A 200 -53.56 7.48 9.43
N ASP A 201 -53.34 6.44 8.60
CA ASP A 201 -54.15 6.14 7.40
C ASP A 201 -55.39 5.24 7.68
N GLU A 202 -55.56 4.72 8.90
CA GLU A 202 -56.74 3.92 9.32
C GLU A 202 -57.80 4.69 10.13
N SER A 203 -57.70 6.03 10.21
CA SER A 203 -58.62 6.90 10.99
C SER A 203 -59.67 7.67 10.16
#